data_AF-A0A1H7I9C0-F1
#
_entry.id   AF-A0A1H7I9C0-F1
#
_cell.length_a   1.000
_cell.length_b   1.000
_cell.length_c   1.000
_cell.angle_alpha   90.00
_cell.angle_beta   90.00
_cell.angle_gamma   90.00
#
_symmetry.space_group_name_H-M   'P 1'
#
loop_
_entity.id
_entity.type
_entity.pdbx_description
1 polymer ?
#
loop_
_entity_poly.entity_id
_entity_poly.type
_entity_poly.pdbx_seq_one_letter_code
_entity_poly.pdbx_strand_id
1 'polypeptide(L)'
;MVLSISEILNGKNDYHEYHIKSLDGEICLRPLTSGEWDRIDEIKQKDLGDYTINEKTFTQKKRRIKGEMESKARFNINASSKATKKAMYEAIKLSTDNPGNPEKWTLEHIKKLQKNEVNEIYEKIEEISGATEEDLEAEIEDFPENS
;
A
#
# COMPACT_ATOMS: atom_id res chain seq x y z
N MET A 1 -3.03 -6.21 -32.95
CA MET A 1 -1.57 -6.15 -32.68
C MET A 1 -1.36 -6.94 -31.40
N VAL A 2 -0.49 -7.96 -31.39
CA VAL A 2 -0.25 -8.77 -30.18
C VAL A 2 0.92 -8.14 -29.45
N LEU A 3 0.70 -7.69 -28.22
CA LEU A 3 1.74 -7.14 -27.36
C LEU A 3 2.68 -8.27 -26.90
N SER A 4 3.97 -8.04 -26.98
CA SER A 4 5.00 -8.93 -26.42
C SER A 4 4.97 -8.89 -24.90
N ILE A 5 5.41 -9.98 -24.26
CA ILE A 5 5.56 -10.04 -22.80
C ILE A 5 6.46 -8.88 -22.30
N SER A 6 7.48 -8.51 -23.07
CA SER A 6 8.31 -7.33 -22.79
C SER A 6 7.53 -6.03 -22.82
N GLU A 7 6.62 -5.83 -23.77
CA GLU A 7 5.78 -4.63 -23.84
C GLU A 7 4.74 -4.60 -22.71
N ILE A 8 4.21 -5.76 -22.31
CA ILE A 8 3.28 -5.91 -21.18
C ILE A 8 3.98 -5.64 -19.84
N LEU A 9 5.23 -6.11 -19.68
CA LEU A 9 6.01 -5.95 -18.45
C LEU A 9 6.78 -4.63 -18.35
N ASN A 10 6.81 -3.83 -19.43
CA ASN A 10 7.56 -2.57 -19.50
C ASN A 10 6.87 -1.39 -18.83
N GLY A 11 5.82 -1.60 -18.01
CA GLY A 11 5.19 -0.52 -17.21
C GLY A 11 6.18 0.30 -16.36
N LYS A 12 7.39 -0.23 -16.10
CA LYS A 12 8.49 0.50 -15.47
C LYS A 12 9.01 1.71 -16.29
N ASN A 13 8.83 1.71 -17.61
CA ASN A 13 9.26 2.78 -18.51
C ASN A 13 8.12 3.74 -18.91
N ASP A 14 6.91 3.51 -18.39
CA ASP A 14 5.77 4.39 -18.59
C ASP A 14 5.76 5.48 -17.52
N TYR A 15 6.64 6.48 -17.69
CA TYR A 15 6.74 7.60 -16.77
C TYR A 15 6.21 8.86 -17.44
N HIS A 16 5.50 9.66 -16.65
CA HIS A 16 4.93 10.92 -17.09
C HIS A 16 5.17 12.01 -16.06
N GLU A 17 5.21 13.25 -16.54
CA GLU A 17 5.26 14.44 -15.70
C GLU A 17 3.86 14.75 -15.21
N TYR A 18 3.70 14.79 -13.90
CA TYR A 18 2.44 15.14 -13.24
C TYR A 18 2.62 16.42 -12.45
N HIS A 19 1.68 17.34 -12.62
CA HIS A 19 1.62 18.55 -11.82
C HIS A 19 1.13 18.23 -10.40
N ILE A 20 1.90 18.64 -9.40
CA ILE A 20 1.58 18.53 -7.97
C ILE A 20 1.27 19.93 -7.45
N LYS A 21 0.02 20.16 -7.04
CA LYS A 21 -0.47 21.48 -6.64
C LYS A 21 0.24 21.99 -5.40
N SER A 22 0.52 21.09 -4.44
CA SER A 22 1.20 21.46 -3.19
C SER A 22 2.64 21.93 -3.41
N LEU A 23 3.28 21.49 -4.50
CA LEU A 23 4.66 21.87 -4.86
C LEU A 23 4.72 23.00 -5.88
N ASP A 24 3.58 23.40 -6.45
CA ASP A 24 3.48 24.31 -7.59
C ASP A 24 4.47 23.93 -8.72
N GLY A 25 4.57 22.63 -9.00
CA GLY A 25 5.61 22.07 -9.86
C GLY A 25 5.27 20.71 -10.43
N GLU A 26 6.11 20.25 -11.36
CA GLU A 26 5.95 18.96 -12.04
C GLU A 26 6.93 17.94 -11.46
N ILE A 27 6.46 16.71 -11.32
CA ILE A 27 7.28 15.57 -10.89
C ILE A 27 7.07 14.41 -11.86
N CYS A 28 8.17 13.77 -12.23
CA CYS A 28 8.13 12.59 -13.08
C CYS A 28 7.85 11.34 -12.23
N LEU A 29 6.71 10.69 -12.46
CA LEU A 29 6.27 9.49 -11.74
C LEU A 29 5.99 8.35 -12.72
N ARG A 30 6.23 7.13 -12.25
CA ARG A 30 5.82 5.90 -12.93
C ARG A 30 4.80 5.13 -12.09
N PRO A 31 3.93 4.32 -12.70
CA PRO A 31 3.07 3.41 -11.95
C PRO A 31 3.92 2.35 -11.24
N LEU A 32 3.40 1.90 -10.10
CA LEU A 32 3.97 0.80 -9.34
C LEU A 32 3.39 -0.51 -9.82
N THR A 33 4.24 -1.54 -9.84
CA THR A 33 3.82 -2.90 -10.20
C THR A 33 3.14 -3.58 -9.01
N SER A 34 2.32 -4.61 -9.27
CA SER A 34 1.66 -5.40 -8.21
C SER A 34 2.64 -5.93 -7.16
N GLY A 35 3.81 -6.44 -7.57
CA GLY A 35 4.82 -6.91 -6.61
C GLY A 35 5.52 -5.79 -5.81
N GLU A 36 5.45 -4.53 -6.26
CA GLU A 36 5.89 -3.38 -5.47
C GLU A 36 4.82 -2.96 -4.47
N TRP A 37 3.55 -3.02 -4.85
CA TRP A 37 2.41 -2.83 -3.95
C TRP A 37 2.38 -3.86 -2.82
N ASP A 38 2.61 -5.14 -3.13
CA ASP A 38 2.69 -6.21 -2.11
C ASP A 38 3.72 -5.86 -1.02
N ARG A 39 4.90 -5.34 -1.42
CA ARG A 39 5.95 -4.91 -0.47
C ARG A 39 5.52 -3.71 0.36
N ILE A 40 4.79 -2.77 -0.23
CA ILE A 40 4.26 -1.59 0.47
C ILE A 40 3.25 -2.04 1.53
N ASP A 41 2.38 -3.00 1.20
CA ASP A 41 1.37 -3.51 2.11
C ASP A 41 1.97 -4.39 3.21
N GLU A 42 3.00 -5.18 2.91
CA GLU A 42 3.81 -5.86 3.93
C GLU A 42 4.37 -4.87 4.97
N ILE A 43 4.86 -3.71 4.52
CA ILE A 43 5.35 -2.64 5.42
C ILE A 43 4.22 -2.09 6.29
N LYS A 44 3.02 -1.88 5.73
CA LYS A 44 1.84 -1.42 6.49
C LYS A 44 1.44 -2.44 7.57
N GLN A 45 1.46 -3.73 7.23
CA GLN A 45 1.00 -4.82 8.10
C GLN A 45 1.99 -5.17 9.22
N LYS A 46 3.30 -5.12 8.94
CA LYS A 46 4.36 -5.56 9.87
C LYS A 46 4.33 -4.84 11.23
N ASP A 47 3.91 -3.58 11.25
CA ASP A 47 3.86 -2.74 12.45
C ASP A 47 2.44 -2.67 13.07
N LEU A 48 1.44 -3.41 12.53
CA LEU A 48 0.02 -3.31 12.93
C LEU A 48 -0.29 -4.01 14.28
N GLY A 49 0.51 -5.01 14.68
CA GLY A 49 0.49 -5.61 16.01
C GLY A 49 0.47 -7.14 16.03
N ASP A 50 0.85 -7.71 17.18
CA ASP A 50 0.85 -9.15 17.43
C ASP A 50 -0.57 -9.67 17.70
N TYR A 51 -1.00 -10.67 16.93
CA TYR A 51 -2.19 -11.45 17.27
C TYR A 51 -1.89 -12.38 18.45
N THR A 52 -2.17 -11.94 19.66
CA THR A 52 -2.18 -12.85 20.83
C THR A 52 -3.52 -13.57 20.93
N ILE A 53 -3.57 -14.81 20.41
CA ILE A 53 -4.65 -15.73 20.73
C ILE A 53 -4.40 -16.22 22.16
N ASN A 54 -5.16 -15.70 23.12
CA ASN A 54 -5.21 -16.29 24.46
C ASN A 54 -6.03 -17.57 24.38
N GLU A 55 -5.42 -18.65 23.88
CA GLU A 55 -5.95 -19.98 24.12
C GLU A 55 -5.78 -20.22 25.63
N LYS A 56 -6.85 -20.05 26.42
CA LYS A 56 -6.87 -20.56 27.79
C LYS A 56 -6.79 -22.09 27.67
N THR A 57 -5.58 -22.60 27.53
CA THR A 57 -5.32 -24.03 27.48
C THR A 57 -5.82 -24.62 28.79
N PHE A 58 -6.88 -25.41 28.65
CA PHE A 58 -7.46 -26.31 29.62
C PHE A 58 -6.40 -26.85 30.61
N THR A 59 -6.37 -26.31 31.82
CA THR A 59 -5.81 -27.06 32.95
C THR A 59 -6.69 -28.29 33.11
N GLN A 60 -6.09 -29.48 32.90
CA GLN A 60 -6.74 -30.78 33.08
C GLN A 60 -7.32 -30.90 34.50
N LYS A 61 -8.56 -30.47 34.70
CA LYS A 61 -9.56 -31.14 35.53
C LYS A 61 -10.87 -30.35 35.51
N LYS A 62 -11.88 -31.08 35.04
CA LYS A 62 -13.32 -30.91 35.26
C LYS A 62 -14.05 -29.86 34.40
N ARG A 63 -15.01 -30.45 33.67
CA ARG A 63 -16.22 -29.91 33.06
C ARG A 63 -16.04 -29.26 31.68
N ARG A 64 -16.71 -29.88 30.70
CA ARG A 64 -17.13 -29.29 29.43
C ARG A 64 -17.85 -27.97 29.71
N ILE A 65 -17.12 -26.88 29.72
CA ILE A 65 -17.67 -25.54 29.55
C ILE A 65 -17.34 -25.18 28.11
N LYS A 66 -18.38 -24.83 27.35
CA LYS A 66 -18.30 -24.33 25.98
C LYS A 66 -17.33 -23.14 26.04
N GLY A 67 -16.08 -23.36 25.62
CA GLY A 67 -15.03 -22.35 25.73
C GLY A 67 -15.35 -21.21 24.78
N GLU A 68 -15.82 -20.09 25.32
CA GLU A 68 -15.88 -18.84 24.56
C GLU A 68 -14.43 -18.41 24.29
N MET A 69 -14.04 -18.51 23.02
CA MET A 69 -12.76 -18.04 22.53
C MET A 69 -12.81 -16.51 22.48
N GLU A 70 -12.40 -15.85 23.57
CA GLU A 70 -12.18 -14.39 23.55
C GLU A 70 -10.86 -14.09 22.83
N SER A 71 -10.92 -13.81 21.53
CA SER A 71 -9.81 -13.17 20.83
C SER A 71 -9.76 -11.68 21.22
N LYS A 72 -8.63 -11.23 21.77
CA LYS A 72 -8.38 -9.80 22.05
C LYS A 72 -7.29 -9.32 21.11
N ALA A 73 -7.69 -8.72 19.99
CA ALA A 73 -6.76 -8.02 19.11
C ALA A 73 -6.28 -6.74 19.80
N ARG A 74 -4.97 -6.54 19.87
CA ARG A 74 -4.36 -5.30 20.39
C ARG A 74 -3.78 -4.51 19.21
N PHE A 75 -4.53 -3.54 18.72
CA PHE A 75 -4.07 -2.63 17.69
C PHE A 75 -3.25 -1.49 18.31
N ASN A 76 -2.00 -1.33 17.87
CA ASN A 76 -1.20 -0.19 18.26
C ASN A 76 -1.36 0.93 17.22
N ILE A 77 -2.29 1.86 17.49
CA ILE A 77 -2.63 2.97 16.59
C ILE A 77 -1.37 3.80 16.22
N ASN A 78 -0.46 4.01 17.17
CA ASN A 78 0.76 4.77 16.93
C ASN A 78 1.77 4.02 16.05
N ALA A 79 1.86 2.70 16.20
CA ALA A 79 2.71 1.87 15.34
C ALA A 79 2.14 1.81 13.92
N SER A 80 0.82 1.63 13.81
CA SER A 80 0.08 1.68 12.53
C SER A 80 0.32 2.99 11.78
N SER A 81 0.20 4.15 12.44
CA SER A 81 0.42 5.45 11.79
C SER A 81 1.88 5.66 11.34
N LYS A 82 2.86 5.03 12.01
CA LYS A 82 4.26 5.06 11.55
C LYS A 82 4.47 4.12 10.37
N ALA A 83 3.81 2.96 10.38
CA ALA A 83 3.84 1.99 9.29
C ALA A 83 3.33 2.58 7.98
N THR A 84 2.17 3.23 8.04
CA THR A 84 1.54 3.87 6.88
C THR A 84 2.42 4.96 6.29
N LYS A 85 3.01 5.83 7.13
CA LYS A 85 3.97 6.83 6.65
C LYS A 85 5.22 6.24 6.01
N LYS A 86 5.78 5.16 6.58
CA LYS A 86 6.92 4.47 5.97
C LYS A 86 6.56 3.88 4.61
N ALA A 87 5.38 3.28 4.51
CA ALA A 87 4.85 2.69 3.29
C ALA A 87 4.68 3.78 2.20
N MET A 88 4.10 4.93 2.54
CA MET A 88 3.98 6.08 1.63
C MET A 88 5.36 6.56 1.12
N TYR A 89 6.36 6.66 2.00
CA TYR A 89 7.70 7.07 1.59
C TYR A 89 8.38 6.07 0.65
N GLU A 90 8.20 4.77 0.89
CA GLU A 90 8.75 3.75 -0.01
C GLU A 90 8.04 3.75 -1.37
N ALA A 91 6.72 3.95 -1.40
CA ALA A 91 5.96 4.09 -2.63
C ALA A 91 6.46 5.26 -3.50
N ILE A 92 6.63 6.45 -2.90
CA ILE A 92 7.15 7.64 -3.58
C ILE A 92 8.56 7.37 -4.12
N LYS A 93 9.44 6.77 -3.32
CA LYS A 93 10.80 6.43 -3.73
C LYS A 93 10.81 5.46 -4.92
N LEU A 94 9.97 4.43 -4.92
CA LEU A 94 9.90 3.46 -6.01
C LEU A 94 9.38 4.11 -7.29
N SER A 95 8.36 4.96 -7.19
CA SER A 95 7.78 5.67 -8.34
C SER A 95 8.72 6.74 -8.92
N THR A 96 9.53 7.38 -8.08
CA THR A 96 10.51 8.40 -8.52
C THR A 96 11.83 7.82 -9.02
N ASP A 97 12.12 6.53 -8.78
CA ASP A 97 13.26 5.81 -9.38
C ASP A 97 12.97 5.44 -10.85
N ASN A 98 12.92 6.48 -11.69
CA ASN A 98 12.66 6.42 -13.12
C ASN A 98 13.67 7.30 -13.88
N PRO A 99 13.93 7.04 -15.18
CA PRO A 99 14.93 7.77 -15.94
C PRO A 99 14.54 9.23 -16.27
N GLY A 100 13.29 9.63 -16.04
CA GLY A 100 12.83 11.01 -16.19
C GLY A 100 13.24 11.92 -15.01
N ASN A 101 13.66 11.36 -13.88
CA ASN A 101 14.23 12.12 -12.78
C ASN A 101 15.77 12.11 -12.86
N PRO A 102 16.43 13.27 -13.09
CA PRO A 102 17.89 13.34 -13.16
C PRO A 102 18.57 13.04 -11.82
N GLU A 103 17.87 13.29 -10.71
CA GLU A 103 18.35 13.00 -9.36
C GLU A 103 17.55 11.86 -8.72
N LYS A 104 18.25 10.93 -8.08
CA LYS A 104 17.61 9.86 -7.32
C LYS A 104 17.06 10.38 -6.00
N TRP A 105 15.77 10.21 -5.80
CA TRP A 105 15.12 10.59 -4.55
C TRP A 105 15.50 9.60 -3.45
N THR A 106 16.09 10.13 -2.37
CA THR A 106 16.38 9.33 -1.18
C THR A 106 15.23 9.44 -0.18
N LEU A 107 15.11 8.45 0.71
CA LEU A 107 14.14 8.51 1.81
C LEU A 107 14.33 9.76 2.70
N GLU A 108 15.55 10.30 2.78
CA GLU A 108 15.82 11.52 3.53
C GLU A 108 15.27 12.77 2.85
N HIS A 109 15.27 12.80 1.51
CA HIS A 109 14.64 13.88 0.76
C HIS A 109 13.12 13.85 0.95
N ILE A 110 12.51 12.67 0.82
CA ILE A 110 11.06 12.49 0.97
C ILE A 110 10.60 12.85 2.38
N LYS A 111 11.40 12.53 3.42
CA LYS A 111 11.08 12.89 4.81
C LYS A 111 11.10 14.40 5.09
N LYS A 112 11.73 15.21 4.25
CA LYS A 112 11.76 16.67 4.39
C LYS A 112 10.52 17.34 3.79
N LEU A 113 9.76 16.61 2.96
CA LEU A 113 8.53 17.11 2.37
C LEU A 113 7.47 17.37 3.44
N GLN A 114 6.60 18.33 3.16
CA GLN A 114 5.43 18.58 3.98
C GLN A 114 4.44 17.42 3.84
N LYS A 115 3.64 17.22 4.88
CA LYS A 115 2.63 16.15 4.92
C LYS A 115 1.68 16.20 3.71
N ASN A 116 1.29 17.41 3.29
CA ASN A 116 0.37 17.58 2.17
C ASN A 116 1.01 17.15 0.84
N GLU A 117 2.27 17.50 0.62
CA GLU A 117 3.04 17.12 -0.57
C GLU A 117 3.18 15.59 -0.66
N VAL A 118 3.51 14.93 0.47
CA VAL A 118 3.62 13.47 0.54
C VAL A 118 2.29 12.80 0.18
N ASN A 119 1.19 13.30 0.74
CA ASN A 119 -0.14 12.75 0.49
C ASN A 119 -0.53 12.91 -0.98
N GLU A 120 -0.37 14.09 -1.56
CA GLU A 120 -0.77 14.38 -2.95
C GLU A 120 0.06 13.55 -3.95
N ILE A 121 1.37 13.42 -3.73
CA ILE A 121 2.21 12.57 -4.57
C ILE A 121 1.78 11.10 -4.44
N TYR A 122 1.51 10.63 -3.23
CA TYR A 122 1.08 9.25 -2.99
C TYR A 122 -0.28 8.95 -3.63
N GLU A 123 -1.26 9.85 -3.50
CA GLU A 123 -2.57 9.73 -4.16
C GLU A 123 -2.42 9.68 -5.69
N LYS A 124 -1.55 10.51 -6.26
CA LYS A 124 -1.26 10.47 -7.70
C LYS A 124 -0.62 9.13 -8.10
N ILE A 125 0.23 8.54 -7.26
CA ILE A 125 0.82 7.21 -7.50
C ILE A 125 -0.25 6.11 -7.47
N GLU A 126 -1.21 6.18 -6.56
CA GLU A 126 -2.35 5.23 -6.52
C GLU A 126 -3.20 5.34 -7.78
N GLU A 127 -3.56 6.56 -8.18
CA GLU A 127 -4.34 6.85 -9.39
C GLU A 127 -3.68 6.28 -10.66
N ILE A 128 -2.39 6.58 -10.88
CA ILE A 128 -1.69 6.11 -12.08
C ILE A 128 -1.42 4.61 -12.07
N SER A 129 -1.38 3.99 -10.89
CA SER A 129 -1.16 2.54 -10.76
C SER A 129 -2.45 1.73 -10.89
N GLY A 130 -3.61 2.38 -11.02
CA GLY A 130 -4.91 1.71 -10.97
C GLY A 130 -5.19 1.07 -9.61
N ALA A 131 -4.55 1.58 -8.54
CA ALA A 131 -4.77 1.13 -7.16
C ALA A 131 -5.91 1.90 -6.48
N THR A 132 -6.70 2.64 -7.25
CA THR A 132 -7.93 3.28 -6.79
C THR A 132 -9.03 2.24 -6.60
N GLU A 133 -9.68 2.25 -5.43
CA GLU A 133 -10.81 1.38 -5.06
C GLU A 133 -12.00 1.42 -6.04
N GLU A 134 -12.05 2.37 -6.98
CA GLU A 134 -13.14 2.51 -7.96
C GLU A 134 -13.25 1.33 -8.95
N ASP A 135 -12.17 0.56 -9.19
CA ASP A 135 -12.27 -0.66 -10.02
C ASP A 135 -12.87 -1.88 -9.25
N LEU A 136 -12.90 -1.82 -7.92
CA LEU A 136 -13.45 -2.88 -7.07
C LEU A 136 -14.99 -2.85 -7.00
N GLU A 137 -15.61 -1.68 -7.20
CA GLU A 137 -17.08 -1.56 -7.25
C GLU A 137 -17.66 -2.18 -8.53
N ALA A 138 -16.91 -2.18 -9.64
CA ALA A 138 -17.33 -2.81 -10.89
C ALA A 138 -17.30 -4.36 -10.84
N GLU A 139 -16.43 -4.97 -10.04
CA GLU A 139 -16.37 -6.43 -9.89
C GLU A 139 -17.44 -7.01 -8.94
N ILE A 140 -18.02 -6.19 -8.05
CA ILE A 140 -19.06 -6.65 -7.12
C ILE A 140 -20.44 -6.71 -7.79
N GLU A 141 -20.70 -5.88 -8.82
CA GLU A 141 -21.96 -5.93 -9.58
C GLU A 141 -22.10 -7.20 -10.45
N ASP A 142 -21.01 -7.92 -10.73
CA ASP A 142 -21.01 -9.11 -11.58
C ASP A 142 -21.07 -10.44 -10.79
N PHE A 143 -21.33 -10.39 -9.48
CA PHE A 143 -21.73 -11.59 -8.73
C PHE A 143 -23.19 -11.93 -9.09
N PRO A 144 -23.47 -13.04 -9.81
CA PRO A 144 -24.84 -13.45 -10.04
C PRO A 144 -25.47 -13.84 -8.71
N GLU A 145 -26.38 -13.01 -8.20
CA GLU A 145 -27.37 -13.46 -7.22
C GLU A 145 -28.27 -14.50 -7.91
N ASN A 146 -28.09 -15.75 -7.48
CA ASN A 146 -28.88 -16.96 -7.75
C ASN A 146 -28.49 -17.84 -8.94
N SER A 147 -28.03 -19.05 -8.61
CA SER A 147 -28.70 -20.29 -9.02
C SER A 147 -28.65 -21.32 -7.89
#